data_AF-A0A7D9HR50-F1
#
_entry.id   AF-A0A7D9HR50-F1
#
_cell.length_a   1.000
_cell.length_b   1.000
_cell.length_c   1.000
_cell.angle_alpha   90.00
_cell.angle_beta   90.00
_cell.angle_gamma   90.00
#
_symmetry.space_group_name_H-M   'P 1'
#
loop_
_entity.id
_entity.type
_entity.pdbx_description
1 polymer ?
#
loop_
_entity_poly.entity_id
_entity_poly.type
_entity_poly.pdbx_seq_one_letter_code
_entity_poly.pdbx_strand_id
1 'polypeptide(L)'
;MKKLIKSMGANKTENAITRASKASGGVTKIVEAHEQQVNIHPKSSTHSHKSSTNDEKVISMDLRGLRPFEKEEGRTFESFAEVSHDPTSSFDQGKFAEWIERHKKNILMHYTVADDQEESCE
;
A
#
# COMPACT_ATOMS: atom_id res chain seq x y z
N MET A 1 -16.85 30.22 8.49
CA MET A 1 -17.84 31.19 7.95
C MET A 1 -19.23 30.58 7.71
N LYS A 2 -19.40 29.55 6.88
CA LYS A 2 -20.74 28.96 6.57
C LYS A 2 -21.56 28.58 7.81
N LYS A 3 -20.93 27.99 8.83
CA LYS A 3 -21.57 27.65 10.12
C LYS A 3 -22.07 28.89 10.87
N LEU A 4 -21.27 29.96 10.90
CA LEU A 4 -21.61 31.22 11.57
C LEU A 4 -22.80 31.91 10.89
N ILE A 5 -22.84 31.91 9.56
CA ILE A 5 -23.99 32.46 8.81
C ILE A 5 -25.23 31.59 9.03
N LYS A 6 -25.08 30.26 9.12
CA LYS A 6 -26.20 29.35 9.41
C LYS A 6 -26.78 29.57 10.81
N SER A 7 -25.95 29.84 11.82
CA SER A 7 -26.39 30.07 13.20
C SER A 7 -27.12 31.40 13.42
N MET A 8 -27.03 32.35 12.49
CA MET A 8 -27.71 33.66 12.60
C MET A 8 -29.24 33.58 12.44
N GLY A 9 -29.79 32.46 11.93
CA GLY A 9 -31.24 32.27 11.81
C GLY A 9 -31.92 33.37 10.97
N ALA A 10 -32.97 33.98 11.52
CA ALA A 10 -33.70 35.08 10.89
C ALA A 10 -32.93 36.42 10.88
N ASN A 11 -31.86 36.56 11.66
CA ASN A 11 -31.08 37.81 11.78
C ASN A 11 -30.00 37.97 10.68
N LYS A 12 -30.23 37.40 9.50
CA LYS A 12 -29.31 37.49 8.35
C LYS A 12 -29.52 38.80 7.60
N THR A 13 -29.12 39.90 8.22
CA THR A 13 -29.02 41.19 7.53
C THR A 13 -27.63 41.37 6.94
N GLU A 14 -27.51 42.18 5.89
CA GLU A 14 -26.23 42.48 5.24
C GLU A 14 -25.19 43.04 6.23
N ASN A 15 -25.63 43.92 7.12
CA ASN A 15 -24.80 44.48 8.20
C ASN A 15 -24.31 43.39 9.16
N ALA A 16 -25.16 42.43 9.52
CA ALA A 16 -24.80 41.35 10.41
C ALA A 16 -23.83 40.36 9.74
N ILE A 17 -24.02 40.08 8.44
CA ILE A 17 -23.10 39.24 7.65
C ILE A 17 -21.74 39.92 7.52
N THR A 18 -21.71 41.22 7.17
CA THR A 18 -20.47 41.99 7.04
C THR A 18 -19.68 42.02 8.34
N ARG A 19 -20.37 42.26 9.47
CA ARG A 19 -19.75 42.22 10.81
C ARG A 19 -19.16 40.84 11.14
N ALA A 20 -19.94 39.78 10.91
CA ALA A 20 -19.51 38.41 11.16
C ALA A 20 -18.32 37.99 10.27
N SER A 21 -18.32 38.41 9.00
CA SER A 21 -17.21 38.17 8.07
C SER A 21 -15.94 38.88 8.51
N LYS A 22 -16.02 40.16 8.89
CA LYS A 22 -14.87 40.94 9.41
C LYS A 22 -14.28 40.32 10.69
N ALA A 23 -15.14 39.84 11.60
CA ALA A 23 -14.71 39.24 12.86
C ALA A 23 -14.18 37.79 12.70
N SER A 24 -14.49 37.11 11.58
CA SER A 24 -14.26 35.68 11.43
C SER A 24 -12.82 35.23 11.65
N GLY A 25 -11.84 36.01 11.16
CA GLY A 25 -10.42 35.69 11.35
C GLY A 25 -9.98 35.76 12.81
N GLY A 26 -10.48 36.75 13.57
CA GLY A 26 -10.17 36.89 15.00
C GLY A 26 -10.81 35.78 15.83
N VAL A 27 -12.06 35.42 15.53
CA VAL A 27 -12.76 34.31 16.19
C VAL A 27 -12.01 33.00 15.98
N THR A 28 -11.52 32.72 14.77
CA THR A 28 -10.72 31.52 14.49
C THR A 28 -9.47 31.47 15.37
N LYS A 29 -8.71 32.57 15.46
CA LYS A 29 -7.50 32.62 16.29
C LYS A 29 -7.77 32.38 17.78
N ILE A 30 -8.87 32.94 18.30
CA ILE A 30 -9.26 32.75 19.70
C ILE A 30 -9.61 31.28 19.97
N VAL A 31 -10.36 30.65 19.06
CA VAL A 31 -10.72 29.23 19.17
C VAL A 31 -9.47 28.35 19.12
N GLU A 32 -8.56 28.60 18.17
CA GLU A 32 -7.30 27.84 18.04
C GLU A 32 -6.43 27.98 19.30
N ALA A 33 -6.29 29.19 19.84
CA ALA A 33 -5.53 29.42 21.07
C ALA A 33 -6.15 28.73 22.29
N HIS A 34 -7.48 28.76 22.39
CA HIS A 34 -8.20 28.04 23.44
C HIS A 34 -8.00 26.53 23.31
N GLU A 35 -8.22 25.96 22.13
CA GLU A 35 -8.03 24.52 21.86
C GLU A 35 -6.62 24.06 22.24
N GLN A 36 -5.58 24.86 21.95
CA GLN A 36 -4.20 24.60 22.38
C GLN A 36 -4.05 24.60 23.91
N GLN A 37 -4.64 25.58 24.62
CA GLN A 37 -4.55 25.68 26.08
C GLN A 37 -5.24 24.51 26.81
N VAL A 38 -6.36 24.04 26.28
CA VAL A 38 -7.11 22.92 26.89
C VAL A 38 -6.72 21.55 26.31
N ASN A 39 -5.62 21.49 25.54
CA ASN A 39 -5.09 20.29 24.91
C ASN A 39 -6.11 19.54 24.02
N ILE A 40 -7.05 20.27 23.42
CA ILE A 40 -7.98 19.73 22.43
C ILE A 40 -7.23 19.66 21.09
N HIS A 41 -7.03 18.43 20.61
CA HIS A 41 -6.33 18.20 19.36
C HIS A 41 -7.27 18.49 18.17
N PRO A 42 -6.77 19.15 17.10
CA PRO A 42 -7.55 19.35 15.90
C PRO A 42 -8.01 18.01 15.32
N LYS A 43 -9.25 17.95 14.82
CA LYS A 43 -9.78 16.73 14.21
C LYS A 43 -8.99 16.41 12.94
N SER A 44 -8.25 15.31 12.95
CA SER A 44 -7.63 14.75 11.74
C SER A 44 -8.71 14.44 10.70
N SER A 45 -8.62 15.10 9.56
CA SER A 45 -9.40 14.77 8.36
C SER A 45 -8.72 13.64 7.59
N THR A 46 -9.47 12.86 6.81
CA THR A 46 -8.96 11.78 5.94
C THR A 46 -7.83 12.22 5.00
N HIS A 47 -7.70 13.52 4.71
CA HIS A 47 -6.62 14.10 3.90
C HIS A 47 -5.59 14.90 4.72
N SER A 48 -5.60 14.76 6.04
CA SER A 48 -4.68 15.44 6.96
C SER A 48 -3.39 14.65 7.21
N HIS A 49 -3.13 13.58 6.45
CA HIS A 49 -1.85 12.88 6.51
C HIS A 49 -0.76 13.76 5.90
N LYS A 50 -0.12 14.54 6.77
CA LYS A 50 1.18 15.14 6.52
C LYS A 50 2.24 14.08 6.82
N SER A 51 2.89 13.61 5.73
CA SER A 51 4.24 13.03 5.71
C SER A 51 4.41 11.67 6.42
N SER A 52 4.56 10.62 5.61
CA SER A 52 5.07 9.29 6.01
C SER A 52 6.55 9.31 6.42
N THR A 53 7.22 10.46 6.31
CA THR A 53 8.67 10.60 6.50
C THR A 53 9.12 10.22 7.91
N ASN A 54 8.29 10.47 8.93
CA ASN A 54 8.64 10.06 10.29
C ASN A 54 8.55 8.52 10.45
N ASP A 55 7.52 7.92 9.88
CA ASP A 55 7.33 6.47 9.90
C ASP A 55 8.45 5.76 9.11
N GLU A 56 8.81 6.29 7.94
CA GLU A 56 9.94 5.82 7.14
C GLU A 56 11.27 5.92 7.89
N LYS A 57 11.49 7.00 8.66
CA LYS A 57 12.70 7.17 9.47
C LYS A 57 12.80 6.12 10.56
N VAL A 58 11.69 5.84 11.26
CA VAL A 58 11.64 4.78 12.28
C VAL A 58 11.94 3.43 11.65
N ILE A 59 11.25 3.09 10.55
CA ILE A 59 11.49 1.83 9.82
C ILE A 59 12.96 1.72 9.39
N SER A 60 13.57 2.80 8.90
CA SER A 60 14.98 2.79 8.49
C SER A 60 15.94 2.50 9.65
N MET A 61 15.65 3.03 10.85
CA MET A 61 16.46 2.82 12.04
C MET A 61 16.36 1.36 12.50
N ASP A 62 15.14 0.82 12.50
CA ASP A 62 14.87 -0.57 12.87
C ASP A 62 15.55 -1.55 11.90
N LEU A 63 15.41 -1.33 10.59
CA LEU A 63 16.06 -2.15 9.57
C LEU A 63 17.59 -2.14 9.69
N ARG A 64 18.18 -1.01 10.10
CA ARG A 64 19.63 -0.90 10.32
C ARG A 64 20.09 -1.71 11.53
N GLY A 65 19.30 -1.77 12.59
CA GLY A 65 19.60 -2.57 13.79
C GLY A 65 19.40 -4.06 13.56
N LEU A 66 18.28 -4.44 12.94
CA LEU A 66 17.89 -5.83 12.71
C LEU A 66 18.71 -6.52 11.61
N ARG A 67 19.26 -5.75 10.66
CA ARG A 67 20.03 -6.25 9.49
C ARG A 67 19.39 -7.49 8.84
N PRO A 68 18.09 -7.48 8.53
CA PRO A 68 17.36 -8.69 8.13
C PRO A 68 17.88 -9.31 6.81
N PHE A 69 18.57 -8.53 5.99
CA PHE A 69 19.13 -8.97 4.71
C PHE A 69 20.59 -9.44 4.79
N GLU A 70 21.19 -9.47 5.99
CA GLU A 70 22.50 -10.07 6.17
C GLU A 70 22.40 -11.58 5.94
N LYS A 71 23.32 -12.11 5.14
CA LYS A 71 23.38 -13.53 4.82
C LYS A 71 23.93 -14.29 6.03
N GLU A 72 23.07 -15.02 6.72
CA GLU A 72 23.44 -15.94 7.78
C GLU A 72 23.34 -17.38 7.27
N GLU A 73 24.38 -18.18 7.52
CA GLU A 73 24.35 -19.61 7.21
C GLU A 73 23.37 -20.31 8.18
N GLY A 74 22.47 -21.13 7.63
CA GLY A 74 21.53 -21.92 8.42
C GLY A 74 20.31 -21.17 8.94
N ARG A 75 19.92 -20.04 8.34
CA ARG A 75 18.69 -19.32 8.71
C ARG A 75 17.46 -20.21 8.47
N THR A 76 16.75 -20.55 9.55
CA THR A 76 15.52 -21.37 9.54
C THR A 76 14.36 -20.61 10.19
N PHE A 77 13.13 -20.94 9.82
CA PHE A 77 11.95 -20.41 10.47
C PHE A 77 11.62 -21.24 11.72
N GLU A 78 11.54 -20.59 12.89
CA GLU A 78 11.19 -21.27 14.16
C GLU A 78 9.78 -21.90 14.11
N SER A 79 8.83 -21.20 13.48
CA SER A 79 7.43 -21.66 13.36
C SER A 79 7.15 -22.54 12.14
N PHE A 80 8.07 -22.62 11.18
CA PHE A 80 7.88 -23.34 9.91
C PHE A 80 9.04 -24.30 9.66
N ALA A 81 9.15 -25.33 10.50
CA ALA A 81 10.20 -26.34 10.42
C ALA A 81 10.20 -27.14 9.11
N GLU A 82 9.05 -27.26 8.44
CA GLU A 82 8.91 -27.99 7.17
C GLU A 82 9.23 -27.15 5.93
N VAL A 83 9.34 -25.82 6.06
CA VAL A 83 9.62 -24.94 4.92
C VAL A 83 11.13 -24.81 4.79
N SER A 84 11.68 -25.56 3.83
CA SER A 84 13.07 -25.43 3.43
C SER A 84 13.35 -24.02 2.88
N HIS A 85 14.52 -23.48 3.21
CA HIS A 85 15.01 -22.20 2.70
C HIS A 85 15.19 -22.20 1.18
N ASP A 86 15.39 -23.37 0.58
CA ASP A 86 15.59 -23.54 -0.86
C ASP A 86 14.27 -23.97 -1.52
N PRO A 87 13.68 -23.15 -2.40
CA PRO A 87 12.45 -23.47 -3.10
C PRO A 87 12.59 -24.69 -4.03
N THR A 88 13.82 -25.11 -4.35
CA THR A 88 14.11 -26.27 -5.19
C THR A 88 14.53 -27.51 -4.39
N SER A 89 14.58 -27.43 -3.06
CA SER A 89 15.00 -28.55 -2.22
C SER A 89 14.11 -29.79 -2.35
N SER A 90 12.82 -29.62 -2.66
CA SER A 90 11.88 -30.72 -2.92
C SER A 90 11.75 -31.08 -4.40
N PHE A 91 12.59 -30.52 -5.27
CA PHE A 91 12.51 -30.75 -6.71
C PHE A 91 13.05 -32.12 -7.08
N ASP A 92 12.16 -32.99 -7.56
CA ASP A 92 12.52 -34.31 -8.06
C ASP A 92 12.75 -34.24 -9.57
N GLN A 93 14.04 -34.26 -9.96
CA GLN A 93 14.44 -34.18 -11.35
C GLN A 93 13.97 -35.39 -12.18
N GLY A 94 13.85 -36.56 -11.57
CA GLY A 94 13.38 -37.79 -12.24
C GLY A 94 11.90 -37.69 -12.59
N LYS A 95 11.06 -37.28 -11.64
CA LYS A 95 9.63 -37.03 -11.89
C LYS A 95 9.41 -35.91 -12.89
N PHE A 96 10.25 -34.87 -12.86
CA PHE A 96 10.17 -33.79 -13.84
C PHE A 96 10.49 -34.29 -15.25
N ALA A 97 11.53 -35.11 -15.41
CA ALA A 97 11.88 -35.70 -16.71
C ALA A 97 10.75 -36.60 -17.24
N GLU A 98 10.16 -37.45 -16.39
CA GLU A 98 9.01 -38.29 -16.75
C GLU A 98 7.80 -37.45 -17.15
N TRP A 99 7.53 -36.36 -16.43
CA TRP A 99 6.47 -35.41 -16.77
C TRP A 99 6.72 -34.77 -18.14
N ILE A 100 7.95 -34.34 -18.43
CA ILE A 100 8.32 -33.76 -19.72
C ILE A 100 8.08 -34.75 -20.86
N GLU A 101 8.51 -36.00 -20.72
CA GLU A 101 8.32 -37.01 -21.76
C GLU A 101 6.85 -37.33 -22.00
N ARG A 102 6.07 -37.50 -20.92
CA ARG A 102 4.63 -37.70 -21.01
C ARG A 102 3.94 -36.50 -21.67
N HIS A 103 4.36 -35.29 -21.31
CA HIS A 103 3.80 -34.06 -21.87
C HIS A 103 4.11 -33.91 -23.36
N LYS A 104 5.35 -34.20 -23.79
CA LYS A 104 5.75 -34.24 -25.20
C LYS A 104 4.90 -35.23 -26.00
N LYS A 105 4.70 -36.45 -25.48
CA LYS A 105 3.85 -37.47 -26.11
C LYS A 105 2.40 -36.98 -26.22
N ASN A 106 1.86 -36.36 -25.18
CA ASN A 106 0.50 -35.82 -25.20
C ASN A 106 0.34 -34.68 -26.22
N ILE A 107 1.32 -33.78 -26.33
CA ILE A 107 1.30 -32.73 -27.35
C ILE A 107 1.32 -33.34 -28.75
N LEU A 108 2.22 -34.29 -29.02
CA LEU A 108 2.32 -34.93 -30.34
C LEU A 108 1.02 -35.67 -30.74
N MET A 109 0.34 -36.28 -29.76
CA MET A 109 -0.92 -36.99 -30.00
C MET A 109 -2.12 -36.07 -30.19
N HIS A 110 -2.16 -34.89 -29.55
CA HIS A 110 -3.33 -34.00 -29.54
C HIS A 110 -3.17 -32.74 -30.39
N TYR A 111 -1.95 -32.40 -30.79
CA TYR A 111 -1.61 -31.29 -31.67
C TYR A 111 -0.73 -31.83 -32.80
N THR A 112 -1.34 -32.52 -33.75
CA THR A 112 -0.69 -32.81 -35.03
C THR A 112 -0.49 -31.48 -35.73
N VAL A 113 0.74 -30.99 -35.76
CA VAL A 113 1.13 -29.93 -36.69
C VAL A 113 0.88 -30.50 -38.08
N ALA A 114 -0.02 -29.89 -38.85
CA ALA A 114 -0.16 -30.25 -40.25
C ALA A 114 1.21 -29.99 -40.90
N ASP A 115 1.79 -31.02 -41.52
CA ASP A 115 2.94 -30.84 -42.39
C ASP A 115 2.46 -29.97 -43.56
N ASP A 116 2.68 -28.66 -43.48
CA ASP A 116 2.63 -27.79 -44.64
C ASP A 116 3.78 -28.25 -45.54
N GLN A 117 3.45 -29.16 -46.47
CA GLN A 117 4.37 -29.63 -47.50
C GLN A 117 4.87 -28.41 -48.27
N GLU A 118 6.19 -28.18 -48.21
CA GLU A 118 6.90 -27.33 -49.15
C GLU A 118 6.68 -27.90 -50.57
N GLU A 119 5.69 -27.36 -51.28
CA GLU A 119 5.48 -27.62 -52.69
C GLU A 119 6.60 -26.92 -53.47
N SER A 120 7.64 -27.70 -53.78
CA SER A 120 8.73 -27.35 -54.69
C SER A 120 8.16 -26.92 -56.04
N CYS A 121 8.24 -25.63 -56.37
CA CYS A 121 7.99 -25.16 -57.74
C CYS A 121 9.16 -25.59 -58.65
N GLU A 122 8.88 -26.51 -59.58
CA GLU A 122 9.61 -26.63 -60.86
C GLU A 122 9.25 -25.49 -61.82
#